data_AF-A0A9W6T850-F1
#
_entry.id   AF-A0A9W6T850-F1
#
_cell.length_a   1.000
_cell.length_b   1.000
_cell.length_c   1.000
_cell.angle_alpha   90.00
_cell.angle_beta   90.00
_cell.angle_gamma   90.00
#
_symmetry.space_group_name_H-M   'P 1'
#
loop_
_entity.id
_entity.type
_entity.pdbx_description
1 polymer ?
#
loop_
_entity_poly.entity_id
_entity_poly.type
_entity_poly.pdbx_seq_one_letter_code
_entity_poly.pdbx_strand_id
1 'polypeptide(L)'
;MFRKPYHPHIERSLEVLKDQFIDVVIREQDPWRHEDRYEDLARAVPDYRLSNALIKYWKTTTDRSSADKWLDVDKYYQNLKIQSFDLQDWKKEMIFKTMYPRLDVEVSRQMIHLLKSPFCVHPGTGNVCIPFDPSKEKFNPLTAPNLQTLFNEDEEHVENTSLQPSIDLFNKYVRDLMKEELTKKRTRDESKESLEF
;
A
#
# COMPACT_ATOMS: atom_id res chain seq x y z
N MET A 1 16.50 2.18 9.47
CA MET A 1 16.53 0.81 10.03
C MET A 1 15.59 0.77 11.22
N PHE A 2 14.65 -0.18 11.30
CA PHE A 2 13.72 -0.25 12.44
C PHE A 2 14.48 -0.70 13.70
N ARG A 3 14.16 -0.09 14.85
CA ARG A 3 14.77 -0.48 16.13
C ARG A 3 14.30 -1.87 16.54
N LYS A 4 15.22 -2.67 17.09
CA LYS A 4 14.96 -4.03 17.59
C LYS A 4 14.87 -4.07 19.13
N PRO A 5 14.09 -4.99 19.72
CA PRO A 5 13.11 -5.87 19.05
C PRO A 5 12.04 -5.04 18.32
N TYR A 6 11.44 -5.60 17.27
CA TYR A 6 10.47 -4.86 16.47
C TYR A 6 9.24 -4.53 17.30
N HIS A 7 8.70 -3.33 17.11
CA HIS A 7 7.45 -2.93 17.73
C HIS A 7 6.30 -3.83 17.21
N PRO A 8 5.29 -4.19 18.03
CA PRO A 8 4.20 -5.08 17.60
C PRO A 8 3.48 -4.65 16.32
N HIS A 9 3.38 -3.34 16.08
CA HIS A 9 2.85 -2.81 14.81
C HIS A 9 3.69 -3.20 13.58
N ILE A 10 5.02 -3.17 13.71
CA ILE A 10 5.95 -3.56 12.64
C ILE A 10 5.85 -5.06 12.42
N GLU A 11 5.83 -5.87 13.48
CA GLU A 11 5.68 -7.32 13.36
C GLU A 11 4.37 -7.71 12.68
N ARG A 12 3.24 -7.14 13.13
CA ARG A 12 1.93 -7.36 12.50
C ARG A 12 1.91 -6.93 11.03
N SER A 13 2.57 -5.83 10.70
CA SER A 13 2.65 -5.36 9.31
C SER A 13 3.46 -6.34 8.45
N LEU A 14 4.59 -6.84 8.96
CA LEU A 14 5.43 -7.80 8.24
C LEU A 14 4.67 -9.08 7.89
N GLU A 15 3.80 -9.56 8.80
CA GLU A 15 2.97 -10.74 8.57
C GLU A 15 2.04 -10.57 7.36
N VAL A 16 1.50 -9.37 7.14
CA VAL A 16 0.69 -9.08 5.95
C VAL A 16 1.55 -8.92 4.70
N LEU A 17 2.70 -8.24 4.82
CA LEU A 17 3.52 -7.87 3.68
C LEU A 17 4.32 -9.04 3.09
N LYS A 18 4.75 -10.01 3.90
CA LYS A 18 5.63 -11.10 3.45
C LYS A 18 4.99 -11.97 2.37
N ASP A 19 3.70 -12.27 2.51
CA ASP A 19 2.98 -13.12 1.57
C ASP A 19 2.73 -12.36 0.26
N GLN A 20 2.28 -11.09 0.39
CA GLN A 20 2.04 -10.22 -0.76
C GLN A 20 3.33 -9.87 -1.52
N PHE A 21 4.48 -9.82 -0.84
CA PHE A 21 5.77 -9.54 -1.48
C PHE A 21 6.14 -10.60 -2.53
N ILE A 22 5.87 -11.88 -2.25
CA ILE A 22 6.18 -12.95 -3.21
C ILE A 22 5.28 -12.85 -4.45
N ASP A 23 3.98 -12.66 -4.26
CA ASP A 23 3.05 -12.62 -5.38
C ASP A 23 3.18 -11.33 -6.19
N VAL A 24 3.22 -10.18 -5.52
CA VAL A 24 3.26 -8.87 -6.17
C VAL A 24 4.67 -8.52 -6.66
N VAL A 25 5.66 -8.49 -5.77
CA VAL A 25 7.00 -7.96 -6.14
C VAL A 25 7.81 -9.00 -6.89
N ILE A 26 7.87 -10.23 -6.37
CA ILE A 26 8.77 -11.25 -6.93
C ILE A 26 8.22 -11.84 -8.24
N ARG A 27 6.91 -12.08 -8.33
CA ARG A 27 6.28 -12.77 -9.47
C ARG A 27 5.62 -11.82 -10.47
N GLU A 28 4.68 -10.99 -10.02
CA GLU A 28 3.87 -10.16 -10.92
C GLU A 28 4.67 -8.99 -11.51
N GLN A 29 5.35 -8.22 -10.66
CA GLN A 29 6.09 -7.03 -11.09
C GLN A 29 7.47 -7.39 -11.66
N ASP A 30 8.08 -8.46 -11.15
CA ASP A 30 9.41 -8.95 -11.53
C ASP A 30 10.46 -7.84 -11.79
N PRO A 31 10.60 -6.85 -10.87
CA PRO A 31 11.25 -5.59 -11.18
C PRO A 31 12.76 -5.74 -11.37
N TRP A 32 13.37 -6.77 -10.77
CA TRP A 32 14.80 -7.03 -10.80
C TRP A 32 15.20 -7.96 -11.94
N ARG A 33 14.29 -8.39 -12.81
CA ARG A 33 14.67 -9.13 -14.03
C ARG A 33 15.56 -8.28 -14.95
N HIS A 34 15.17 -7.02 -15.14
CA HIS A 34 15.78 -6.09 -16.10
C HIS A 34 17.05 -5.40 -15.58
N GLU A 35 17.93 -5.01 -16.52
CA GLU A 35 19.26 -4.48 -16.22
C GLU A 35 19.24 -3.20 -15.38
N ASP A 36 18.25 -2.35 -15.60
CA ASP A 36 18.15 -1.03 -14.96
C ASP A 36 17.92 -1.10 -13.45
N ARG A 37 17.47 -2.25 -12.93
CA ARG A 37 16.92 -2.36 -11.56
C ARG A 37 17.54 -3.45 -10.71
N TYR A 38 18.19 -4.48 -11.26
CA TYR A 38 18.82 -5.51 -10.42
C TYR A 38 19.97 -4.93 -9.58
N GLU A 39 20.63 -3.87 -10.05
CA GLU A 39 21.72 -3.25 -9.31
C GLU A 39 21.20 -2.60 -8.02
N ASP A 40 19.97 -2.10 -8.00
CA ASP A 40 19.36 -1.54 -6.79
C ASP A 40 19.15 -2.60 -5.71
N LEU A 41 18.78 -3.83 -6.12
CA LEU A 41 18.70 -4.97 -5.19
C LEU A 41 20.08 -5.30 -4.63
N ALA A 42 21.10 -5.42 -5.48
CA ALA A 42 22.46 -5.74 -5.05
C ALA A 42 23.05 -4.65 -4.16
N ARG A 43 22.85 -3.36 -4.50
CA ARG A 43 23.36 -2.21 -3.73
C ARG A 43 22.64 -2.04 -2.39
N ALA A 44 21.41 -2.56 -2.26
CA ALA A 44 20.71 -2.58 -0.97
C ALA A 44 21.34 -3.55 0.04
N VAL A 45 22.18 -4.50 -0.41
CA VAL A 45 22.90 -5.43 0.47
C VAL A 45 24.01 -4.67 1.22
N PRO A 46 24.03 -4.66 2.57
CA PRO A 46 24.99 -3.91 3.37
C PRO A 46 26.34 -4.65 3.50
N ASP A 47 26.82 -5.27 2.42
CA ASP A 47 28.13 -5.90 2.32
C ASP A 47 28.70 -5.72 0.91
N TYR A 48 29.81 -4.99 0.82
CA TYR A 48 30.42 -4.64 -0.47
C TYR A 48 30.92 -5.86 -1.25
N ARG A 49 31.40 -6.91 -0.56
CA ARG A 49 31.91 -8.12 -1.22
C ARG A 49 30.76 -8.90 -1.85
N LEU A 50 29.67 -9.10 -1.11
CA LEU A 50 28.46 -9.74 -1.59
C LEU A 50 27.80 -8.94 -2.71
N SER A 51 27.62 -7.64 -2.51
CA SER A 51 27.00 -6.74 -3.49
C SER A 51 27.71 -6.79 -4.86
N ASN A 52 29.04 -6.64 -4.89
CA ASN A 52 29.80 -6.70 -6.14
C ASN A 52 29.80 -8.09 -6.78
N ALA A 53 29.82 -9.15 -5.98
CA ALA A 53 29.75 -10.51 -6.49
C ALA A 53 28.41 -10.77 -7.21
N LEU A 54 27.30 -10.28 -6.63
CA LEU A 54 25.96 -10.36 -7.24
C LEU A 54 25.87 -9.52 -8.52
N ILE A 55 26.34 -8.26 -8.51
CA ILE A 55 26.35 -7.40 -9.70
C ILE A 55 27.15 -8.06 -10.83
N LYS A 56 28.34 -8.56 -10.53
CA LYS A 56 29.19 -9.25 -11.53
C LYS A 56 28.50 -10.48 -12.10
N TYR A 57 27.87 -11.28 -11.24
CA TYR A 57 27.18 -12.49 -11.66
C TYR A 57 25.95 -12.21 -12.53
N TRP A 58 25.09 -11.29 -12.11
CA TRP A 58 23.87 -10.94 -12.83
C TRP A 58 24.15 -10.20 -14.14
N LYS A 59 25.25 -9.43 -14.21
CA LYS A 59 25.72 -8.84 -15.48
C LYS A 59 26.10 -9.89 -16.53
N THR A 60 26.58 -11.05 -16.09
CA THR A 60 26.93 -12.17 -16.99
C THR A 60 25.78 -13.16 -17.23
N THR A 61 24.69 -13.07 -16.45
CA THR A 61 23.57 -14.02 -16.48
C THR A 61 22.26 -13.25 -16.62
N THR A 62 21.90 -12.91 -17.86
CA THR A 62 20.83 -11.95 -18.16
C THR A 62 19.41 -12.51 -18.01
N ASP A 63 19.21 -13.82 -18.07
CA ASP A 63 17.86 -14.45 -18.01
C ASP A 63 17.45 -14.91 -16.60
N ARG A 64 17.78 -14.12 -15.57
CA ARG A 64 17.39 -14.45 -14.18
C ARG A 64 16.20 -13.60 -13.74
N SER A 65 15.13 -14.25 -13.28
CA SER A 65 13.97 -13.58 -12.70
C SER A 65 14.32 -12.90 -11.36
N SER A 66 13.42 -12.05 -10.84
CA SER A 66 13.54 -11.48 -9.50
C SER A 66 13.54 -12.57 -8.43
N ALA A 67 12.79 -13.66 -8.65
CA ALA A 67 12.80 -14.83 -7.77
C ALA A 67 14.18 -15.49 -7.72
N ASP A 68 14.78 -15.71 -8.88
CA ASP A 68 16.12 -16.27 -9.01
C ASP A 68 17.16 -15.39 -8.32
N LYS A 69 17.13 -14.09 -8.59
CA LYS A 69 18.05 -13.12 -8.00
C LYS A 69 17.87 -13.05 -6.48
N TRP A 70 16.64 -13.11 -5.98
CA TRP A 70 16.37 -13.16 -4.53
C TRP A 70 17.02 -14.39 -3.87
N LEU A 71 16.94 -15.56 -4.51
CA LEU A 71 17.57 -16.79 -4.03
C LEU A 71 19.10 -16.77 -4.16
N ASP A 72 19.64 -16.07 -5.17
CA ASP A 72 21.09 -15.93 -5.34
C ASP A 72 21.72 -15.17 -4.18
N VAL A 73 21.00 -14.21 -3.58
CA VAL A 73 21.47 -13.50 -2.39
C VAL A 73 21.76 -14.50 -1.27
N ASP A 74 20.84 -15.44 -0.99
CA ASP A 74 21.06 -16.47 0.03
C ASP A 74 22.28 -17.34 -0.30
N LYS A 75 22.37 -17.80 -1.55
CA LYS A 75 23.47 -18.67 -1.99
C LYS A 75 24.83 -17.99 -1.85
N TYR A 76 24.96 -16.75 -2.33
CA TYR A 76 26.22 -16.01 -2.25
C TYR A 76 26.54 -15.59 -0.83
N TYR A 77 25.54 -15.23 -0.02
CA TYR A 77 25.73 -14.93 1.40
C TYR A 77 26.36 -16.13 2.14
N GLN A 78 25.83 -17.34 1.92
CA GLN A 78 26.36 -18.57 2.50
C GLN A 78 27.76 -18.92 1.95
N ASN A 79 27.95 -18.88 0.63
CA ASN A 79 29.21 -19.25 -0.02
C ASN A 79 30.36 -18.33 0.37
N LEU A 80 30.11 -17.02 0.47
CA LEU A 80 31.10 -16.03 0.88
C LEU A 80 31.29 -15.96 2.40
N LYS A 81 30.49 -16.73 3.16
CA LYS A 81 30.48 -16.76 4.64
C LYS A 81 30.38 -15.36 5.24
N ILE A 82 29.41 -14.59 4.75
CA ILE A 82 29.19 -13.21 5.20
C ILE A 82 28.72 -13.20 6.65
N GLN A 83 29.27 -12.28 7.45
CA GLN A 83 28.94 -12.10 8.88
C GLN A 83 28.70 -10.62 9.23
N SER A 84 28.77 -9.73 8.25
CA SER A 84 28.66 -8.27 8.43
C SER A 84 27.25 -7.80 8.75
N PHE A 85 26.23 -8.59 8.44
CA PHE A 85 24.82 -8.30 8.72
C PHE A 85 23.99 -9.59 8.82
N ASP A 86 22.80 -9.50 9.41
CA ASP A 86 21.81 -10.59 9.43
C ASP A 86 20.97 -10.62 8.15
N LEU A 87 21.00 -11.75 7.44
CA LEU A 87 20.32 -11.90 6.16
C LEU A 87 18.80 -11.82 6.29
N GLN A 88 18.21 -12.40 7.34
CA GLN A 88 16.75 -12.41 7.51
C GLN A 88 16.23 -11.02 7.79
N ASP A 89 16.95 -10.24 8.60
CA ASP A 89 16.58 -8.87 8.91
C ASP A 89 16.72 -7.96 7.69
N TRP A 90 17.77 -8.14 6.88
CA TRP A 90 17.87 -7.44 5.59
C TRP A 90 16.69 -7.76 4.67
N LYS A 91 16.28 -9.02 4.59
CA LYS A 91 15.11 -9.43 3.79
C LYS A 91 13.82 -8.76 4.28
N LYS A 92 13.60 -8.72 5.60
CA LYS A 92 12.45 -8.00 6.19
C LYS A 92 12.48 -6.52 5.83
N GLU A 93 13.64 -5.87 5.91
CA GLU A 93 13.79 -4.47 5.54
C GLU A 93 13.53 -4.20 4.06
N MET A 94 13.93 -5.12 3.18
CA MET A 94 13.60 -5.06 1.76
C MET A 94 12.10 -5.18 1.50
N ILE A 95 11.40 -6.06 2.23
CA ILE A 95 9.93 -6.16 2.17
C ILE A 95 9.30 -4.83 2.59
N PHE A 96 9.74 -4.23 3.70
CA PHE A 96 9.24 -2.92 4.11
C PHE A 96 9.54 -1.81 3.10
N LYS A 97 10.77 -1.76 2.55
CA LYS A 97 11.18 -0.73 1.59
C LYS A 97 10.34 -0.76 0.30
N THR A 98 9.92 -1.95 -0.10
CA THR A 98 9.16 -2.17 -1.34
C THR A 98 7.66 -2.05 -1.14
N MET A 99 7.12 -2.60 -0.04
CA MET A 99 5.67 -2.78 0.12
C MET A 99 5.03 -1.93 1.21
N TYR A 100 5.79 -1.37 2.16
CA TYR A 100 5.18 -0.60 3.23
C TYR A 100 4.62 0.73 2.72
N PRO A 101 3.41 1.14 3.15
CA PRO A 101 2.78 2.38 2.69
C PRO A 101 3.68 3.60 2.90
N ARG A 102 3.94 4.33 1.82
CA ARG A 102 4.64 5.61 1.85
C ARG A 102 3.59 6.70 2.00
N LEU A 103 3.48 7.22 3.22
CA LEU A 103 2.51 8.27 3.54
C LEU A 103 3.07 9.63 3.12
N ASP A 104 2.22 10.43 2.47
CA ASP A 104 2.47 11.86 2.38
C ASP A 104 2.14 12.49 3.74
N VAL A 105 3.21 12.75 4.50
CA VAL A 105 3.11 13.17 5.90
C VAL A 105 2.46 14.54 6.07
N GLU A 106 2.57 15.43 5.08
CA GLU A 106 2.01 16.78 5.20
C GLU A 106 0.49 16.78 5.18
N VAL A 107 -0.12 15.83 4.47
CA VAL A 107 -1.58 15.64 4.39
C VAL A 107 -2.18 15.31 5.76
N SER A 108 -1.41 14.65 6.65
CA SER A 108 -1.87 14.26 7.99
C SER A 108 -1.38 15.17 9.12
N ARG A 109 -0.36 16.01 8.87
CA ARG A 109 0.29 16.81 9.92
C ARG A 109 -0.39 18.16 10.17
N GLN A 110 -0.95 18.78 9.13
CA GLN A 110 -1.48 20.14 9.21
C GLN A 110 -3.01 20.14 9.22
N MET A 111 -3.62 20.79 10.21
CA MET A 111 -5.09 20.89 10.29
C MET A 111 -5.73 21.71 9.16
N ILE A 112 -4.94 22.56 8.49
CA ILE A 112 -5.41 23.44 7.41
C ILE A 112 -5.18 22.86 6.02
N HIS A 113 -4.72 21.61 5.92
CA HIS A 113 -4.43 20.98 4.64
C HIS A 113 -5.73 20.79 3.83
N LEU A 114 -5.73 21.25 2.58
CA LEU A 114 -6.86 21.07 1.68
C LEU A 114 -6.74 19.73 0.97
N LEU A 115 -7.78 18.90 1.06
CA LEU A 115 -7.86 17.63 0.34
C LEU A 115 -9.00 17.67 -0.68
N LYS A 116 -8.86 16.87 -1.72
CA LYS A 116 -9.89 16.71 -2.76
C LYS A 116 -11.20 16.19 -2.15
N SER A 117 -12.33 16.77 -2.54
CA SER A 117 -13.64 16.25 -2.13
C SER A 117 -13.92 14.90 -2.79
N PRO A 118 -14.62 13.98 -2.09
CA PRO A 118 -15.24 12.83 -2.72
C PRO A 118 -16.12 13.25 -3.90
N PHE A 119 -16.26 12.34 -4.88
CA PHE A 119 -17.03 12.52 -6.12
C PHE A 119 -16.56 13.64 -7.06
N CYS A 120 -15.43 14.31 -6.79
CA CYS A 120 -14.81 15.18 -7.79
C CYS A 120 -14.36 14.37 -9.01
N VAL A 121 -14.50 14.97 -10.20
CA VAL A 121 -13.94 14.42 -11.43
C VAL A 121 -12.43 14.71 -11.48
N HIS A 122 -11.61 13.71 -11.78
CA HIS A 122 -10.18 13.91 -12.01
C HIS A 122 -9.94 14.48 -13.41
N PRO A 123 -9.33 15.68 -13.55
CA PRO A 123 -9.27 16.37 -14.84
C PRO A 123 -8.45 15.62 -15.89
N GLY A 124 -7.42 14.87 -15.49
CA GLY A 124 -6.57 14.13 -16.42
C GLY A 124 -7.15 12.80 -16.90
N THR A 125 -8.16 12.24 -16.21
CA THR A 125 -8.69 10.90 -16.55
C THR A 125 -10.20 10.91 -16.82
N GLY A 126 -10.93 11.92 -16.36
CA GLY A 126 -12.39 11.95 -16.37
C GLY A 126 -13.04 11.03 -15.34
N ASN A 127 -12.26 10.28 -14.55
CA ASN A 127 -12.79 9.35 -13.55
C ASN A 127 -13.35 10.13 -12.35
N VAL A 128 -14.47 9.64 -11.82
CA VAL A 128 -15.08 10.13 -10.59
C VAL A 128 -14.34 9.56 -9.38
N CYS A 129 -13.97 10.41 -8.42
CA CYS A 129 -13.30 9.98 -7.19
C CYS A 129 -14.30 9.34 -6.21
N ILE A 130 -14.61 8.07 -6.43
CA ILE A 130 -15.59 7.31 -5.66
C ILE A 130 -15.01 6.69 -4.37
N PRO A 131 -15.83 6.54 -3.31
CA PRO A 131 -15.46 5.72 -2.15
C PRO A 131 -15.42 4.24 -2.52
N PHE A 132 -14.60 3.47 -1.79
CA PHE A 132 -14.56 2.02 -1.90
C PHE A 132 -14.35 1.39 -0.52
N ASP A 133 -14.76 0.13 -0.38
CA ASP A 133 -14.58 -0.64 0.85
C ASP A 133 -13.59 -1.79 0.60
N PRO A 134 -12.33 -1.67 1.07
CA PRO A 134 -11.31 -2.68 0.85
C PRO A 134 -11.61 -4.02 1.55
N SER A 135 -12.57 -4.06 2.47
CA SER A 135 -12.98 -5.30 3.16
C SER A 135 -13.97 -6.14 2.34
N LYS A 136 -14.67 -5.53 1.39
CA LYS A 136 -15.71 -6.21 0.60
C LYS A 136 -15.24 -6.57 -0.79
N GLU A 137 -14.54 -5.66 -1.47
CA GLU A 137 -14.22 -5.81 -2.88
C GLU A 137 -12.81 -5.30 -3.22
N LYS A 138 -12.19 -5.94 -4.22
CA LYS A 138 -10.95 -5.45 -4.80
C LYS A 138 -11.28 -4.26 -5.70
N PHE A 139 -10.83 -3.08 -5.28
CA PHE A 139 -10.98 -1.87 -6.09
C PHE A 139 -10.04 -1.90 -7.30
N ASN A 140 -10.59 -1.73 -8.50
CA ASN A 140 -9.80 -1.55 -9.72
C ASN A 140 -9.91 -0.10 -10.20
N PRO A 141 -8.82 0.70 -10.14
CA PRO A 141 -8.86 2.10 -10.54
C PRO A 141 -9.14 2.31 -12.04
N LEU A 142 -8.94 1.29 -12.88
CA LEU A 142 -9.17 1.35 -14.32
C LEU A 142 -10.66 1.20 -14.70
N THR A 143 -11.48 0.68 -13.79
CA THR A 143 -12.93 0.50 -13.99
C THR A 143 -13.74 1.47 -13.14
N ALA A 144 -13.12 2.51 -12.59
CA ALA A 144 -13.84 3.55 -11.86
C ALA A 144 -14.79 4.29 -12.83
N PRO A 145 -16.00 4.68 -12.38
CA PRO A 145 -16.95 5.41 -13.22
C PRO A 145 -16.32 6.65 -13.84
N ASN A 146 -16.52 6.82 -15.14
CA ASN A 146 -15.98 7.94 -15.91
C ASN A 146 -17.10 8.88 -16.33
N LEU A 147 -16.86 10.18 -16.26
CA LEU A 147 -17.86 11.21 -16.56
C LEU A 147 -18.53 11.02 -17.93
N GLN A 148 -17.76 10.74 -18.98
CA GLN A 148 -18.32 10.56 -20.33
C GLN A 148 -19.19 9.29 -20.41
N THR A 149 -18.78 8.22 -19.72
CA THR A 149 -19.54 6.99 -19.66
C THR A 149 -20.86 7.19 -18.93
N LEU A 150 -20.84 7.91 -17.81
CA LEU A 150 -22.05 8.23 -17.04
C LEU A 150 -23.07 9.01 -17.88
N PHE A 151 -22.62 10.01 -18.65
CA PHE A 151 -23.51 10.74 -19.58
C PHE A 151 -24.12 9.85 -20.66
N ASN A 152 -23.40 8.82 -21.11
CA ASN A 152 -23.91 7.87 -22.10
C ASN A 152 -24.82 6.79 -21.49
N GLU A 153 -24.72 6.56 -20.17
CA GLU A 153 -25.59 5.62 -19.45
C GLU A 153 -26.96 6.25 -19.21
N ASP A 154 -27.01 7.39 -18.51
CA ASP A 154 -28.22 8.16 -18.27
C ASP A 154 -27.86 9.58 -17.78
N GLU A 155 -28.22 10.61 -18.55
CA GLU A 155 -27.97 12.01 -18.21
C GLU A 155 -28.94 12.55 -17.15
N GLU A 156 -30.14 11.98 -17.05
CA GLU A 156 -31.22 12.50 -16.20
C GLU A 156 -31.29 11.78 -14.85
N HIS A 157 -31.03 10.47 -14.81
CA HIS A 157 -31.26 9.64 -13.63
C HIS A 157 -30.00 8.89 -13.19
N VAL A 158 -29.35 9.42 -12.14
CA VAL A 158 -28.13 8.81 -11.55
C VAL A 158 -28.35 7.36 -11.10
N GLU A 159 -29.58 7.01 -10.72
CA GLU A 159 -29.97 5.66 -10.26
C GLU A 159 -29.73 4.58 -11.32
N ASN A 160 -29.73 4.96 -12.61
CA ASN A 160 -29.51 4.07 -13.75
C ASN A 160 -28.04 3.97 -14.15
N THR A 161 -27.14 4.65 -13.43
CA THR A 161 -25.72 4.75 -13.79
C THR A 161 -24.83 3.86 -12.93
N SER A 162 -23.62 3.60 -13.42
CA SER A 162 -22.55 2.91 -12.70
C SER A 162 -22.03 3.67 -11.48
N LEU A 163 -22.47 4.92 -11.27
CA LEU A 163 -22.14 5.71 -10.07
C LEU A 163 -23.02 5.35 -8.86
N GLN A 164 -24.23 4.84 -9.08
CA GLN A 164 -25.21 4.60 -8.02
C GLN A 164 -24.68 3.72 -6.87
N PRO A 165 -23.97 2.60 -7.11
CA PRO A 165 -23.44 1.77 -6.02
C PRO A 165 -22.46 2.53 -5.10
N SER A 166 -21.68 3.45 -5.66
CA SER A 166 -20.75 4.28 -4.89
C SER A 166 -21.49 5.33 -4.04
N ILE A 167 -22.60 5.88 -4.55
CA ILE A 167 -23.48 6.78 -3.81
C ILE A 167 -24.13 6.04 -2.63
N ASP A 168 -24.62 4.82 -2.86
CA ASP A 168 -25.23 4.00 -1.81
C ASP A 168 -24.24 3.66 -0.69
N LEU A 169 -23.00 3.31 -1.07
CA LEU A 169 -21.91 3.08 -0.13
C LEU A 169 -21.64 4.33 0.72
N PHE A 170 -21.56 5.50 0.10
CA PHE A 170 -21.34 6.77 0.81
C PHE A 170 -22.51 7.13 1.73
N ASN A 171 -23.74 7.01 1.24
CA ASN A 171 -24.96 7.28 2.00
C ASN A 171 -25.09 6.33 3.20
N LYS A 172 -24.65 5.08 3.08
CA LYS A 172 -24.55 4.18 4.22
C LYS A 172 -23.54 4.69 5.24
N TYR A 173 -22.32 5.02 4.81
CA TYR A 173 -21.28 5.56 5.69
C TYR A 173 -21.74 6.82 6.45
N VAL A 174 -22.34 7.79 5.75
CA VAL A 174 -22.85 9.03 6.37
C VAL A 174 -23.96 8.72 7.39
N ARG A 175 -24.89 7.83 7.06
CA ARG A 175 -25.95 7.42 7.99
C ARG A 175 -25.39 6.79 9.27
N ASP A 176 -24.39 5.92 9.14
CA ASP A 176 -23.78 5.25 10.28
C ASP A 176 -22.98 6.25 11.14
N LEU A 177 -22.22 7.16 10.52
CA LEU A 177 -21.51 8.24 11.20
C LEU A 177 -22.47 9.14 12.01
N MET A 178 -23.60 9.53 11.42
CA MET A 178 -24.59 10.37 12.09
C MET A 178 -25.21 9.68 13.32
N LYS A 179 -25.44 8.36 13.25
CA LYS A 179 -25.95 7.58 14.40
C LYS A 179 -24.92 7.51 15.53
N GLU A 180 -23.65 7.31 15.21
CA GLU A 180 -22.57 7.28 16.20
C GLU A 180 -22.44 8.62 16.92
N GLU A 181 -22.46 9.74 16.20
CA GLU A 181 -22.35 11.08 16.80
C GLU A 181 -23.54 11.41 17.71
N LEU A 182 -24.77 11.03 17.32
CA LEU A 182 -25.94 11.16 18.18
C LEU A 182 -25.81 10.33 19.46
N THR A 183 -25.26 9.12 19.36
CA THR A 183 -25.06 8.24 20.51
C THR A 183 -24.02 8.82 21.48
N LYS A 184 -22.87 9.27 20.96
CA LYS A 184 -21.83 9.93 21.77
C LYS A 184 -22.33 11.18 22.49
N LYS A 185 -23.19 11.97 21.82
CA LYS A 185 -23.79 13.16 22.42
C LYS A 185 -24.67 12.78 23.62
N ARG A 186 -25.56 11.80 23.46
CA ARG A 186 -26.43 11.30 24.53
C ARG A 186 -25.63 10.78 25.72
N THR A 187 -24.63 9.90 25.49
CA THR A 187 -23.79 9.37 26.56
C THR A 187 -23.00 10.46 27.30
N ARG A 188 -22.57 11.51 26.57
CA ARG A 188 -21.86 12.63 27.18
C ARG A 188 -22.79 13.45 28.06
N ASP A 189 -24.01 13.71 27.62
CA ASP A 189 -24.98 14.50 28.37
C ASP A 189 -25.44 13.73 29.63
N GLU A 190 -25.69 12.42 29.54
CA GLU A 190 -25.96 11.54 30.69
C GLU A 190 -24.79 11.48 31.69
N SER A 191 -23.55 11.41 31.20
CA SER A 191 -22.37 11.40 32.08
C SER A 191 -22.17 12.72 32.83
N LYS A 192 -22.56 13.86 32.23
CA LYS A 192 -22.51 15.16 32.89
C LYS A 192 -23.55 15.28 34.00
N GLU A 193 -24.78 14.84 33.75
CA GLU A 193 -25.83 14.80 34.78
C GLU A 193 -25.43 13.89 35.96
N SER A 194 -24.70 12.79 35.70
CA SER A 194 -24.22 11.90 36.76
C SER A 194 -23.07 12.46 37.64
N LEU A 195 -22.37 13.49 37.16
CA LEU A 195 -21.24 14.14 37.86
C LEU A 195 -21.65 15.40 38.64
N GLU A 196 -22.91 15.85 38.52
CA GLU A 196 -23.45 17.03 39.19
C GLU A 196 -24.11 16.74 40.56
N PHE A 197 -23.86 15.57 41.15
CA PHE A 197 -24.34 15.18 42.50
C PHE A 197 -23.24 15.15 43.55
#